data_AF-A0A7X7GAW2-F1
#
_entry.id   AF-A0A7X7GAW2-F1
#
_cell.length_a   1.000
_cell.length_b   1.000
_cell.length_c   1.000
_cell.angle_alpha   90.00
_cell.angle_beta   90.00
_cell.angle_gamma   90.00
#
_symmetry.space_group_name_H-M   'P 1'
#
loop_
_entity.id
_entity.type
_entity.pdbx_description
1 polymer ?
#
loop_
_entity_poly.entity_id
_entity_poly.type
_entity_poly.pdbx_seq_one_letter_code
_entity_poly.pdbx_strand_id
1 'polypeptide(L)' 'MSTEQKVAVVTGAYSGIGRATAVRLAADGHAVVAADIQGADD' A
#
# COMPACT_ATOMS: atom_id res chain seq x y z
N MET A 1 14.31 -14.48 12.79
CA MET A 1 13.44 -13.53 12.03
C MET A 1 12.19 -13.32 12.86
N SER A 2 11.73 -12.08 13.04
CA SER A 2 10.44 -11.82 13.70
C SER A 2 9.32 -12.43 12.85
N THR A 3 8.32 -13.03 13.51
CA THR A 3 7.10 -13.57 12.89
C THR A 3 6.02 -12.51 12.71
N GLU A 4 6.27 -11.27 13.09
CA GLU A 4 5.32 -10.18 12.97
C GLU A 4 5.15 -9.75 11.51
N GLN A 5 3.89 -9.58 11.11
CA GLN A 5 3.56 -9.04 9.80
C GLN A 5 4.06 -7.61 9.68
N LYS A 6 4.77 -7.30 8.59
CA LYS A 6 5.21 -5.94 8.32
C LYS A 6 4.07 -5.11 7.75
N VAL A 7 4.00 -3.85 8.18
CA VAL A 7 3.03 -2.87 7.70
C VAL A 7 3.74 -1.85 6.80
N ALA A 8 3.14 -1.52 5.66
CA ALA A 8 3.64 -0.53 4.71
C ALA A 8 2.56 0.52 4.40
N VAL A 9 2.98 1.79 4.32
CA VAL A 9 2.14 2.90 3.85
C VAL A 9 2.64 3.31 2.46
N VAL A 10 1.75 3.32 1.47
CA VAL A 10 2.06 3.75 0.11
C VAL A 10 1.24 5.00 -0.20
N THR A 11 1.92 6.11 -0.46
CA THR A 11 1.29 7.35 -0.93
C THR A 11 1.20 7.38 -2.46
N GLY A 12 0.27 8.14 -3.02
CA GLY A 12 0.03 8.14 -4.47
C GLY A 12 -0.50 6.78 -4.97
N ALA A 13 -1.20 6.03 -4.11
CA ALA A 13 -1.56 4.64 -4.37
C ALA A 13 -2.75 4.46 -5.32
N TYR A 14 -3.43 5.53 -5.74
CA TYR A 14 -4.60 5.45 -6.61
C TYR A 14 -4.25 4.88 -7.99
N SER A 15 -3.08 5.21 -8.54
CA SER A 15 -2.71 4.80 -9.90
C SER A 15 -1.20 4.61 -10.10
N GLY A 16 -0.81 4.24 -11.32
CA GLY A 16 0.59 4.15 -11.74
C GLY A 16 1.47 3.29 -10.82
N ILE A 17 2.65 3.84 -10.51
CA ILE A 17 3.67 3.16 -9.70
C ILE A 17 3.18 2.94 -8.26
N GLY A 18 2.45 3.89 -7.68
CA GLY A 18 1.93 3.74 -6.31
C GLY A 18 0.98 2.55 -6.20
N ARG A 19 0.03 2.42 -7.13
CA ARG A 19 -0.87 1.24 -7.19
C ARG A 19 -0.09 -0.06 -7.37
N ALA A 20 0.85 -0.10 -8.31
CA ALA A 20 1.66 -1.28 -8.58
C ALA A 20 2.49 -1.69 -7.35
N THR A 21 3.04 -0.71 -6.64
CA THR A 21 3.83 -0.92 -5.41
C THR A 21 2.96 -1.47 -4.28
N ALA A 22 1.78 -0.90 -4.06
CA ALA A 22 0.84 -1.39 -3.04
C ALA A 22 0.42 -2.84 -3.31
N VAL A 23 0.08 -3.18 -4.56
CA VAL A 23 -0.27 -4.55 -4.97
C VAL A 23 0.91 -5.51 -4.77
N ARG A 24 2.13 -5.10 -5.16
CA ARG A 24 3.33 -5.92 -5.00
C ARG A 24 3.64 -6.22 -3.53
N LEU A 25 3.54 -5.22 -2.66
CA LEU A 25 3.80 -5.34 -1.21
C LEU A 25 2.75 -6.23 -0.53
N ALA A 26 1.48 -6.08 -0.90
CA ALA A 26 0.41 -6.96 -0.42
C ALA A 26 0.64 -8.41 -0.85
N ALA A 27 1.06 -8.64 -2.11
CA ALA A 27 1.41 -9.96 -2.60
C ALA A 27 2.63 -10.59 -1.87
N ASP A 28 3.53 -9.75 -1.35
CA ASP A 28 4.64 -10.18 -0.47
C ASP A 28 4.22 -10.41 1.00
N GLY A 29 2.92 -10.29 1.32
CA GLY A 29 2.38 -10.58 2.65
C GLY A 29 2.41 -9.40 3.63
N HIS A 30 2.69 -8.18 3.15
CA HIS A 30 2.59 -6.99 4.00
C HIS A 30 1.13 -6.61 4.22
N ALA A 31 0.81 -6.07 5.39
CA ALA A 31 -0.39 -5.25 5.55
C ALA A 31 -0.12 -3.87 4.91
N VAL A 32 -0.98 -3.42 4.01
CA VAL A 32 -0.73 -2.21 3.22
C VAL A 32 -1.83 -1.17 3.44
N VAL A 33 -1.42 0.04 3.81
CA VAL A 33 -2.26 1.24 3.75
C VAL A 33 -1.99 1.93 2.41
N ALA A 34 -2.98 1.91 1.53
CA ALA A 34 -2.94 2.64 0.26
C ALA A 34 -3.57 4.02 0.47
N ALA A 35 -2.75 5.08 0.43
CA ALA A 35 -3.17 6.46 0.66
C ALA A 35 -3.02 7.29 -0.63
N ASP A 36 -4.03 8.09 -0.94
CA ASP A 36 -4.02 9.04 -2.04
C ASP A 36 -4.96 10.21 -1.72
N ILE A 37 -4.82 11.31 -2.45
CA ILE A 37 -5.77 12.44 -2.37
C ILE A 37 -7.06 12.11 -3.15
N GLN A 38 -6.97 11.24 -4.15
CA GLN A 38 -8.14 10.77 -4.89
C GLN A 38 -9.03 9.94 -3.95
N GLY A 39 -10.28 10.36 -3.79
CA GLY A 39 -11.25 9.76 -2.85
C GLY A 39 -11.15 10.29 -1.42
N ALA A 40 -10.37 11.34 -1.17
CA ALA A 40 -10.32 12.00 0.14
C ALA A 40 -11.54 12.89 0.42
N ASP A 41 -12.24 13.32 -0.63
CA ASP A 41 -13.43 14.18 -0.55
C ASP A 41 -14.76 13.40 -0.66
N ASP A 42 -14.72 12.05 -0.67
CA ASP A 42 -15.90 11.17 -0.69
C ASP A 42 -16.54 10.99 0.70
#